data_AF-A0A519ZZC1-F1
#
_entry.id   AF-A0A519ZZC1-F1
#
_cell.length_a   1.000
_cell.length_b   1.000
_cell.length_c   1.000
_cell.angle_alpha   90.00
_cell.angle_beta   90.00
_cell.angle_gamma   90.00
#
_symmetry.space_group_name_H-M   'P 1'
#
loop_
_entity.id
_entity.type
_entity.pdbx_description
1 polymer ?
#
loop_
_entity_poly.entity_id
_entity_poly.type
_entity_poly.pdbx_seq_one_letter_code
_entity_poly.pdbx_strand_id
1 'polypeptide(L)'
;MKTRLRLTAYLAHVRRANGSWPVDWAFARLAINHARRVLRRHLTDVRLPHGLTSKAYDASEDLRASAPFATEWNVIQAQVIRVVPVVQRVLRALAAAKKSA
;
A
#
# COMPACT_ATOMS: atom_id res chain seq x y z
N MET A 1 -13.47 -6.17 -2.29
CA MET A 1 -13.98 -4.80 -2.02
C MET A 1 -13.49 -4.23 -0.69
N LYS A 2 -13.54 -4.99 0.42
CA LYS A 2 -13.16 -4.51 1.78
C LYS A 2 -11.72 -3.99 1.92
N THR A 3 -10.73 -4.61 1.27
CA THR A 3 -9.30 -4.21 1.36
C THR A 3 -9.03 -2.81 0.82
N ARG A 4 -9.66 -2.42 -0.30
CA ARG A 4 -9.46 -1.11 -0.91
C ARG A 4 -9.95 0.01 0.01
N LEU A 5 -11.14 -0.15 0.59
CA LEU A 5 -11.74 0.81 1.52
C LEU A 5 -10.87 0.98 2.78
N ARG A 6 -10.38 -0.13 3.36
CA ARG A 6 -9.46 -0.10 4.51
C ARG A 6 -8.18 0.66 4.20
N LEU A 7 -7.52 0.36 3.09
CA LEU A 7 -6.31 1.07 2.66
C LEU A 7 -6.55 2.57 2.47
N THR A 8 -7.70 2.97 1.93
CA THR A 8 -8.07 4.40 1.83
C THR A 8 -8.22 5.04 3.20
N ALA A 9 -8.91 4.39 4.14
CA ALA A 9 -9.09 4.91 5.49
C ALA A 9 -7.74 5.04 6.21
N TYR A 10 -6.87 4.04 6.10
CA TYR A 10 -5.55 4.05 6.73
C TYR A 10 -4.67 5.17 6.15
N LEU A 11 -4.65 5.32 4.83
CA LEU A 11 -3.91 6.41 4.18
C LEU A 11 -4.42 7.79 4.62
N ALA A 12 -5.74 7.98 4.69
CA ALA A 12 -6.33 9.25 5.09
C ALA A 12 -5.96 9.62 6.55
N HIS A 13 -5.95 8.63 7.44
CA HIS A 13 -5.53 8.81 8.83
C HIS A 13 -4.02 9.14 8.91
N VAL A 14 -3.16 8.31 8.30
CA VAL A 14 -1.70 8.46 8.37
C VAL A 14 -1.21 9.78 7.77
N ARG A 15 -1.89 10.33 6.75
CA ARG A 15 -1.56 11.64 6.17
C ARG A 15 -1.78 12.82 7.11
N ARG A 16 -2.66 12.68 8.11
CA ARG A 16 -3.02 13.73 9.06
C ARG A 16 -2.38 13.52 10.44
N ALA A 17 -2.00 12.29 10.75
CA ALA A 17 -1.34 11.92 11.98
C ALA A 17 0.09 12.48 12.07
N ASN A 18 0.54 12.73 13.30
CA ASN A 18 1.89 13.18 13.64
C ASN A 18 2.72 12.09 14.34
N GLY A 19 2.14 10.91 14.59
CA GLY A 19 2.82 9.78 15.21
C GLY A 19 2.90 9.85 16.74
N SER A 20 2.21 10.80 17.38
CA SER A 20 2.24 10.93 18.84
C SER A 20 1.40 9.87 19.55
N TRP A 21 0.44 9.26 18.85
CA TRP A 21 -0.48 8.28 19.43
C TRP A 21 -0.18 6.86 18.96
N PRO A 22 -0.29 5.84 19.84
CA PRO A 22 -0.12 4.43 19.44
C PRO A 22 -1.03 4.01 18.28
N VAL A 23 -2.20 4.64 18.15
CA VAL A 23 -3.15 4.39 17.07
C VAL A 23 -2.58 4.77 15.69
N ASP A 24 -1.79 5.83 15.59
CA ASP A 24 -1.16 6.30 14.35
C ASP A 24 -0.21 5.23 13.80
N TRP A 25 0.63 4.71 14.69
CA TRP A 25 1.55 3.62 14.42
C TRP A 25 0.83 2.34 14.02
N ALA A 26 -0.27 2.01 14.70
CA ALA A 26 -1.08 0.84 14.36
C ALA A 26 -1.65 0.96 12.94
N PHE A 27 -2.22 2.12 12.58
CA PHE A 27 -2.77 2.35 11.25
C PHE A 27 -1.69 2.31 10.15
N ALA A 28 -0.52 2.90 10.40
CA ALA A 28 0.61 2.85 9.47
C ALA A 28 1.10 1.41 9.23
N ARG A 29 1.26 0.62 10.30
CA ARG A 29 1.65 -0.80 10.21
C ARG A 29 0.60 -1.65 9.50
N LEU A 30 -0.69 -1.43 9.78
CA LEU A 30 -1.78 -2.11 9.09
C LEU A 30 -1.78 -1.76 7.60
N ALA A 31 -1.56 -0.51 7.23
CA ALA A 31 -1.45 -0.08 5.84
C ALA A 31 -0.33 -0.82 5.09
N ILE A 32 0.88 -0.87 5.67
CA ILE A 32 2.05 -1.57 5.12
C ILE A 32 1.77 -3.08 4.99
N ASN A 33 1.24 -3.72 6.03
CA ASN A 33 0.94 -5.15 6.02
C ASN A 33 -0.11 -5.51 4.95
N HIS A 34 -1.16 -4.69 4.83
CA HIS A 34 -2.16 -4.88 3.79
C HIS A 34 -1.59 -4.64 2.39
N ALA A 35 -0.76 -3.60 2.21
CA ALA A 35 -0.08 -3.31 0.95
C ALA A 35 0.81 -4.48 0.52
N ARG A 36 1.65 -4.99 1.43
CA ARG A 36 2.53 -6.14 1.19
C ARG A 36 1.75 -7.37 0.74
N ARG A 37 0.63 -7.66 1.40
CA ARG A 37 -0.22 -8.81 1.05
C ARG A 37 -0.81 -8.67 -0.36
N VAL A 38 -1.24 -7.48 -0.75
CA VAL A 38 -1.79 -7.22 -2.09
C VAL A 38 -0.69 -7.36 -3.14
N LEU A 39 0.47 -6.73 -2.94
CA LEU A 39 1.58 -6.79 -3.88
C LEU A 39 2.07 -8.23 -4.07
N ARG A 40 2.32 -8.98 -3.00
CA ARG A 40 2.70 -10.40 -3.09
C ARG A 40 1.71 -11.25 -3.88
N ARG A 41 0.42 -10.93 -3.83
CA ARG A 41 -0.63 -11.70 -4.52
C ARG A 41 -0.76 -11.34 -5.99
N HIS A 42 -0.44 -10.11 -6.37
CA HIS A 42 -0.86 -9.54 -7.65
C HIS A 42 0.27 -8.94 -8.48
N LEU A 43 1.51 -8.93 -7.99
CA LEU A 43 2.65 -8.34 -8.70
C LEU A 43 2.82 -8.90 -10.13
N THR A 44 2.55 -10.19 -10.29
CA THR A 44 2.73 -10.95 -11.54
C THR A 44 1.44 -11.16 -12.31
N ASP A 45 0.35 -10.46 -11.95
CA ASP A 45 -0.94 -10.61 -12.63
C ASP A 45 -0.85 -10.00 -14.05
N VAL A 46 -0.98 -10.86 -15.07
CA VAL A 46 -0.84 -10.51 -16.50
C VAL A 46 -1.80 -9.42 -16.95
N ARG A 47 -2.91 -9.21 -16.22
CA ARG A 47 -3.90 -8.17 -16.54
C ARG A 47 -3.46 -6.76 -16.13
N LEU A 48 -2.34 -6.62 -15.44
CA LEU A 48 -1.82 -5.31 -15.06
C LEU A 48 -1.09 -4.64 -16.24
N PRO A 49 -1.38 -3.37 -16.52
CA PRO A 49 -0.60 -2.60 -17.49
C PRO A 49 0.87 -2.54 -17.07
N HIS A 50 1.79 -2.69 -18.04
CA HIS A 50 3.23 -2.73 -17.78
C HIS A 50 3.73 -1.59 -16.88
N GLY A 51 3.34 -0.34 -17.18
CA GLY A 51 3.75 0.81 -16.36
C GLY A 51 3.20 0.83 -14.93
N LEU A 52 2.12 0.08 -14.65
CA LEU A 52 1.62 -0.12 -13.29
C LEU A 52 2.36 -1.28 -12.60
N THR A 53 2.76 -2.30 -13.34
CA THR A 53 3.58 -3.41 -12.86
C THR A 53 4.93 -2.93 -12.37
N SER A 54 5.64 -2.08 -13.13
CA SER A 54 6.91 -1.49 -12.69
C SER A 54 6.76 -0.70 -11.38
N LYS A 55 5.74 0.16 -11.28
CA LYS A 55 5.46 0.92 -10.04
C LYS A 55 5.10 0.01 -8.87
N ALA A 56 4.37 -1.08 -9.13
CA ALA A 56 4.03 -2.07 -8.11
C ALA A 56 5.27 -2.83 -7.63
N TYR A 57 6.22 -3.11 -8.54
CA TYR A 57 7.52 -3.69 -8.22
C TYR A 57 8.34 -2.75 -7.34
N ASP A 58 8.50 -1.48 -7.73
CA ASP A 58 9.21 -0.47 -6.93
C ASP A 58 8.60 -0.32 -5.53
N ALA A 59 7.27 -0.31 -5.44
CA ALA A 59 6.56 -0.27 -4.16
C ALA A 59 6.77 -1.55 -3.33
N SER A 60 6.93 -2.71 -3.97
CA SER A 60 7.27 -3.97 -3.28
C SER A 60 8.69 -3.93 -2.73
N GLU A 61 9.63 -3.37 -3.49
CA GLU A 61 11.02 -3.20 -3.04
C GLU A 61 11.13 -2.18 -1.90
N ASP A 62 10.38 -1.07 -1.94
CA ASP A 62 10.29 -0.11 -0.81
C ASP A 62 9.86 -0.84 0.47
N LEU A 63 8.83 -1.69 0.38
CA LEU A 63 8.33 -2.50 1.50
C LEU A 63 9.29 -3.60 1.97
N ARG A 64 10.22 -4.05 1.11
CA ARG A 64 11.23 -5.07 1.42
C ARG A 64 12.46 -4.43 2.07
N ALA A 65 12.90 -3.30 1.55
CA ALA A 65 14.07 -2.56 2.05
C ALA A 65 13.81 -1.91 3.41
N SER A 66 12.54 -1.66 3.75
CA SER A 66 12.20 -1.04 5.02
C SER A 66 12.32 -1.99 6.20
N ALA A 67 12.91 -1.46 7.27
CA ALA A 67 13.03 -2.18 8.53
C ALA A 67 11.65 -2.66 9.01
N PRO A 68 11.53 -3.90 9.51
CA PRO A 68 10.27 -4.45 9.98
C PRO A 68 9.62 -3.63 11.11
N PHE A 69 10.45 -2.86 11.84
CA PHE A 69 10.04 -1.92 12.86
C PHE A 69 10.71 -0.58 12.61
N ALA A 70 10.18 0.21 11.67
CA ALA A 70 10.55 1.61 11.58
C ALA A 70 10.34 2.26 12.96
N THR A 71 11.41 2.84 13.50
CA THR A 71 11.43 3.52 14.80
C THR A 71 11.04 4.99 14.69
N GLU A 72 11.07 5.53 13.47
CA GLU A 72 10.78 6.93 13.17
C GLU A 72 9.44 7.08 12.44
N TRP A 73 8.59 7.97 12.97
CA TRP A 73 7.27 8.24 12.40
C TRP A 73 7.37 8.74 10.96
N ASN A 74 8.28 9.67 10.69
CA ASN A 74 8.42 10.27 9.36
C ASN A 74 8.76 9.22 8.29
N VAL A 75 9.57 8.21 8.65
CA VAL A 75 9.94 7.12 7.74
C VAL A 75 8.73 6.25 7.41
N ILE A 76 8.00 5.77 8.43
CA ILE A 76 6.82 4.92 8.21
C ILE A 76 5.68 5.66 7.51
N GLN A 77 5.48 6.94 7.86
CA GLN A 77 4.49 7.81 7.23
C GLN A 77 4.81 8.01 5.74
N ALA A 78 6.04 8.38 5.40
CA ALA A 78 6.47 8.57 4.03
C ALA A 78 6.31 7.30 3.20
N GLN A 79 6.66 6.14 3.78
CA GLN A 79 6.48 4.85 3.12
C GLN A 79 4.99 4.57 2.82
N VAL A 80 4.10 4.75 3.79
CA VAL A 80 2.65 4.57 3.59
C VAL A 80 2.14 5.47 2.45
N ILE A 81 2.57 6.73 2.44
CA ILE A 81 2.17 7.72 1.43
C ILE A 81 2.66 7.34 0.03
N ARG A 82 3.84 6.74 -0.11
CA ARG A 82 4.35 6.26 -1.41
C ARG A 82 3.68 4.98 -1.87
N VAL A 83 3.56 3.99 -0.99
CA VAL A 83 3.17 2.62 -1.36
C VAL A 83 1.66 2.46 -1.52
N VAL A 84 0.85 2.97 -0.59
CA VAL A 84 -0.60 2.68 -0.57
C VAL A 84 -1.33 3.17 -1.84
N PRO A 85 -1.03 4.35 -2.40
CA PRO A 85 -1.66 4.78 -3.66
C PRO A 85 -1.38 3.84 -4.83
N VAL A 86 -0.17 3.29 -4.92
CA VAL A 86 0.18 2.31 -5.97
C VAL A 86 -0.68 1.05 -5.81
N VAL A 87 -0.78 0.52 -4.59
CA VAL A 87 -1.61 -0.65 -4.29
C VAL A 87 -3.09 -0.39 -4.61
N GLN A 88 -3.60 0.80 -4.32
CA GLN A 88 -4.97 1.17 -4.69
C GLN A 88 -5.18 1.16 -6.21
N ARG A 89 -4.19 1.62 -7.00
CA ARG A 89 -4.25 1.56 -8.47
C ARG A 89 -4.22 0.13 -8.98
N VAL A 90 -3.37 -0.74 -8.43
CA VAL A 90 -3.35 -2.18 -8.73
C VAL A 90 -4.73 -2.80 -8.51
N LEU A 91 -5.32 -2.58 -7.33
CA LEU A 91 -6.66 -3.12 -7.02
C LEU A 91 -7.76 -2.57 -7.96
N ARG A 92 -7.64 -1.32 -8.42
CA ARG A 92 -8.58 -0.74 -9.39
C ARG A 92 -8.42 -1.36 -10.77
N ALA A 93 -7.19 -1.51 -11.25
CA ALA A 93 -6.89 -2.11 -12.56
C ALA A 93 -7.41 -3.55 -12.63
N LEU A 94 -7.15 -4.36 -11.60
CA LEU A 94 -7.65 -5.73 -11.54
C LEU A 94 -9.19 -5.81 -11.47
N ALA A 95 -9.82 -4.89 -10.75
CA ALA A 95 -11.28 -4.83 -10.69
C ALA A 95 -11.89 -4.40 -12.04
N ALA A 96 -11.23 -3.51 -12.78
CA ALA A 96 -11.64 -3.13 -14.12
C ALA A 96 -11.48 -4.29 -15.11
N ALA A 97 -10.31 -4.95 -15.12
CA ALA A 97 -10.05 -6.11 -15.97
C ALA A 97 -11.03 -7.26 -15.72
N LYS A 98 -11.47 -7.48 -14.46
CA LYS A 98 -12.49 -8.47 -14.12
C LYS A 98 -13.87 -8.14 -14.71
N LYS A 99 -14.21 -6.86 -14.90
CA LYS A 99 -15.52 -6.46 -15.46
C LYS A 99 -15.57 -6.55 -16.99
N SER A 100 -14.41 -6.59 -17.63
CA SER A 100 -14.26 -6.65 -19.09
C SER A 100 -14.07 -8.07 -19.62
N ALA A 101 -14.02 -9.06 -18.73
CA ALA A 101 -13.96 -10.49 -19.03
C ALA A 101 -15.29 -11.13 -18.62
#